data_AF-A0A661V183-F1
#
_entry.id   AF-A0A661V183-F1
#
_cell.length_a   1.000
_cell.length_b   1.000
_cell.length_c   1.000
_cell.angle_alpha   90.00
_cell.angle_beta   90.00
_cell.angle_gamma   90.00
#
_symmetry.space_group_name_H-M   'P 1'
#
loop_
_entity.id
_entity.type
_entity.pdbx_description
1 polymer ?
#
loop_
_entity_poly.entity_id
_entity_poly.type
_entity_poly.pdbx_seq_one_letter_code
_entity_poly.pdbx_strand_id
1 'polypeptide(L)' 'KGNGAQNLAILRHIALNLLRREKSAKCGVKARRMKAGWSKEYLLKVLAGK' A
#
# COMPACT_ATOMS: atom_id res chain seq x y z
N LYS A 1 -4.61 -27.32 -7.87
CA LYS A 1 -4.64 -26.63 -6.56
C LYS A 1 -3.76 -25.38 -6.66
N GLY A 2 -4.23 -24.21 -6.22
CA GLY A 2 -3.48 -22.95 -6.34
C GLY A 2 -3.27 -22.26 -5.00
N ASN A 3 -2.28 -21.37 -4.92
CA ASN A 3 -1.88 -20.64 -3.71
C ASN A 3 -2.51 -19.24 -3.61
N GLY A 4 -3.67 -19.01 -4.25
CA GLY A 4 -4.26 -17.67 -4.40
C GLY A 4 -4.52 -16.95 -3.07
N ALA A 5 -5.08 -17.65 -2.08
CA ALA A 5 -5.36 -17.09 -0.76
C ALA A 5 -4.07 -16.67 -0.01
N GLN A 6 -3.04 -17.54 -0.02
CA GLN A 6 -1.75 -17.28 0.61
C GLN A 6 -1.02 -16.12 -0.07
N ASN A 7 -0.97 -16.13 -1.41
CA ASN A 7 -0.34 -15.06 -2.19
C ASN A 7 -1.01 -13.70 -1.90
N LEU A 8 -2.34 -13.67 -1.84
CA LEU A 8 -3.08 -12.45 -1.54
C LEU A 8 -2.87 -11.99 -0.09
N ALA A 9 -2.72 -12.90 0.88
CA ALA A 9 -2.34 -12.55 2.24
C ALA A 9 -0.97 -11.87 2.28
N ILE A 10 0.04 -12.43 1.61
CA ILE A 10 1.39 -11.85 1.51
C ILE A 10 1.33 -10.45 0.86
N LEU A 11 0.59 -10.29 -0.24
CA LEU A 11 0.41 -8.98 -0.90
C LEU A 11 -0.19 -7.93 0.04
N ARG A 12 -1.18 -8.29 0.86
CA ARG A 12 -1.76 -7.38 1.87
C ARG A 12 -0.72 -6.94 2.91
N HIS A 13 0.12 -7.87 3.37
CA HIS A 13 1.20 -7.52 4.31
C HIS A 13 2.22 -6.56 3.70
N ILE A 14 2.63 -6.81 2.45
CA ILE A 14 3.54 -5.91 1.73
C ILE A 14 2.93 -4.52 1.58
N ALA A 15 1.69 -4.42 1.08
CA ALA A 15 1.01 -3.15 0.91
C ALA A 15 0.84 -2.37 2.22
N LEU A 16 0.49 -3.06 3.32
CA LEU A 16 0.37 -2.44 4.64
C LEU A 16 1.70 -1.89 5.14
N ASN A 17 2.79 -2.62 4.94
CA ASN A 17 4.12 -2.18 5.35
C ASN A 17 4.58 -0.95 4.56
N LEU A 18 4.37 -0.93 3.24
CA LEU A 18 4.67 0.24 2.40
C LEU A 18 3.86 1.47 2.86
N LEU A 19 2.56 1.32 3.08
CA LEU A 19 1.69 2.39 3.57
C LEU A 19 2.05 2.88 4.99
N ARG A 20 2.73 2.09 5.83
CA ARG A 20 3.21 2.54 7.15
C ARG A 20 4.54 3.30 7.07
N ARG A 21 5.38 2.96 6.08
CA ARG A 21 6.68 3.60 5.82
C ARG A 21 6.53 4.94 5.13
N GLU A 22 5.53 5.11 4.27
CA GLU A 22 5.24 6.39 3.61
C GLU A 22 4.89 7.48 4.64
N LYS A 23 5.66 8.58 4.66
CA LYS A 23 5.52 9.67 5.65
C LYS A 23 5.03 11.01 5.08
N SER A 24 4.95 11.18 3.77
CA SER A 24 4.56 12.46 3.18
C SER A 24 3.08 12.78 3.36
N ALA A 25 2.21 11.76 3.45
CA ALA A 25 0.84 11.97 3.85
C ALA A 25 0.69 11.86 5.37
N LYS A 26 0.53 13.02 6.03
CA LYS A 26 0.26 13.16 7.47
C LYS A 26 -1.18 12.77 7.84
N CYS A 27 -1.60 11.55 7.50
CA CYS A 27 -2.93 11.03 7.79
C CYS A 27 -2.88 9.54 8.21
N GLY A 28 -4.03 8.97 8.59
CA GLY A 28 -4.11 7.55 8.95
C GLY A 28 -3.86 6.60 7.78
N VAL A 29 -3.53 5.34 8.07
CA VAL A 29 -3.28 4.29 7.05
C VAL A 29 -4.47 4.11 6.10
N LYS A 30 -5.71 4.19 6.63
CA LYS A 30 -6.94 4.12 5.83
C LYS A 30 -7.00 5.24 4.78
N ALA A 31 -6.67 6.46 5.18
CA ALA A 31 -6.66 7.62 4.29
C ALA A 31 -5.53 7.54 3.25
N ARG A 32 -4.33 7.09 3.65
CA ARG A 32 -3.23 6.83 2.71
C ARG A 32 -3.61 5.78 1.66
N ARG A 33 -4.29 4.70 2.05
CA ARG A 33 -4.79 3.69 1.11
C ARG A 33 -5.77 4.28 0.10
N MET A 34 -6.71 5.13 0.54
CA MET A 34 -7.64 5.81 -0.38
C MET A 34 -6.91 6.77 -1.32
N LYS A 35 -5.95 7.55 -0.80
CA LYS A 35 -5.12 8.45 -1.61
C LYS A 35 -4.33 7.68 -2.68
N ALA A 36 -3.80 6.51 -2.36
CA ALA A 36 -3.13 5.64 -3.34
C ALA A 36 -4.10 5.05 -4.36
N GLY A 37 -5.39 4.94 -4.04
CA GLY A 37 -6.43 4.58 -5.00
C GLY A 37 -6.85 5.71 -5.94
N TRP A 38 -6.62 6.98 -5.57
CA TRP A 38 -7.10 8.14 -6.31
C TRP A 38 -6.00 8.95 -7.02
N SER A 39 -4.75 8.88 -6.57
CA SER A 39 -3.61 9.56 -7.20
C SER A 39 -2.56 8.55 -7.63
N LYS A 40 -2.27 8.54 -8.94
CA LYS A 40 -1.25 7.68 -9.53
C LYS A 40 0.14 8.07 -9.04
N GLU A 41 0.40 9.36 -8.86
CA GLU A 41 1.67 9.89 -8.36
C GLU A 41 1.92 9.39 -6.93
N TYR A 42 0.88 9.46 -6.09
CA TYR A 42 0.97 8.98 -4.72
C TYR A 42 1.07 7.45 -4.65
N LEU A 43 0.36 6.72 -5.51
CA LEU A 43 0.52 5.28 -5.65
C LEU A 43 1.97 4.90 -6.00
N LEU A 44 2.54 5.55 -7.03
CA LEU A 44 3.92 5.31 -7.44
C LEU A 44 4.91 5.61 -6.31
N LYS A 45 4.66 6.66 -5.52
CA LYS A 45 5.47 6.96 -4.34
C LYS A 45 5.45 5.83 -3.30
N VAL A 46 4.26 5.35 -2.95
CA VAL A 46 4.08 4.23 -2.00
C VAL A 46 4.79 2.97 -2.51
N LEU A 47 4.66 2.66 -3.80
CA LEU A 47 5.26 1.47 -4.41
C LEU A 47 6.78 1.58 -4.56
N ALA A 48 7.32 2.77 -4.81
CA ALA A 48 8.76 3.01 -4.90
C ALA A 48 9.47 2.92 -3.54
N GLY A 49 8.73 2.85 -2.43
CA GLY A 49 9.30 2.74 -1.08
C GLY A 49 10.09 3.98 -0.63
N LYS A 50 9.81 5.15 -1.24
CA LYS A 50 10.45 6.44 -0.93
C LYS A 50 9.62 7.28 0.02
#